data_AF-A0A7Y6ZI63-F1
#
_entry.id   AF-A0A7Y6ZI63-F1
#
_cell.length_a   1.000
_cell.length_b   1.000
_cell.length_c   1.000
_cell.angle_alpha   90.00
_cell.angle_beta   90.00
_cell.angle_gamma   90.00
#
_symmetry.space_group_name_H-M   'P 1'
#
loop_
_entity.id
_entity.type
_entity.pdbx_description
1 polymer ?
#
loop_
_entity_poly.entity_id
_entity_poly.type
_entity_poly.pdbx_seq_one_letter_code
_entity_poly.pdbx_strand_id
1 'polypeptide(L)' 'MQEVDYAVVGLGAVGSAALYFLSKSGAKVLGIDRFDPPHSMGSSHGETRITRLAV' A
#
# COMPACT_ATOMS: atom_id res chain seq x y z
N MET A 1 -9.00 16.17 -16.30
CA MET A 1 -8.00 15.49 -15.46
C MET A 1 -8.63 15.33 -14.07
N GLN A 2 -8.54 14.17 -13.42
CA GLN A 2 -9.05 14.04 -12.05
C GLN A 2 -7.98 14.51 -11.07
N GLU A 3 -8.34 15.42 -10.17
CA GLU A 3 -7.49 15.86 -9.06
C GLU A 3 -7.68 14.93 -7.86
N VAL A 4 -6.56 14.55 -7.25
CA VAL A 4 -6.48 13.77 -6.02
C VAL A 4 -5.51 14.46 -5.06
N ASP A 5 -5.75 14.32 -3.76
CA ASP A 5 -4.89 14.91 -2.73
C ASP A 5 -3.58 14.13 -2.62
N TYR A 6 -3.65 12.80 -2.80
CA TYR A 6 -2.50 11.90 -2.72
C TYR A 6 -2.51 10.83 -3.82
N ALA A 7 -1.33 10.51 -4.33
CA ALA A 7 -1.10 9.36 -5.19
C ALA A 7 -0.09 8.41 -4.53
N VAL A 8 -0.46 7.15 -4.37
CA VAL A 8 0.40 6.09 -3.84
C VAL A 8 0.86 5.22 -5.01
N VAL A 9 2.16 5.27 -5.30
CA VAL A 9 2.79 4.47 -6.36
C VAL A 9 3.48 3.25 -5.76
N GLY A 10 2.97 2.07 -6.09
CA GLY A 10 3.29 0.80 -5.45
C GLY A 10 2.33 0.52 -4.31
N LEU A 11 1.51 -0.52 -4.44
CA LEU A 11 0.52 -1.01 -3.48
C LEU A 11 0.95 -2.35 -2.84
N GLY A 12 2.26 -2.52 -2.60
CA GLY A 12 2.77 -3.56 -1.69
C GLY A 12 2.36 -3.32 -0.23
N ALA A 13 2.96 -4.05 0.73
CA ALA A 13 2.56 -3.98 2.15
C ALA A 13 2.47 -2.54 2.70
N VAL A 14 3.48 -1.69 2.46
CA VAL A 14 3.50 -0.31 2.97
C VAL A 14 2.54 0.60 2.18
N GLY A 15 2.53 0.49 0.86
CA GLY A 15 1.70 1.35 0.00
C GLY A 15 0.21 1.11 0.21
N SER A 16 -0.20 -0.16 0.30
CA SER A 16 -1.60 -0.51 0.63
C SER A 16 -2.02 0.00 2.02
N ALA A 17 -1.14 -0.06 3.01
CA ALA A 17 -1.40 0.52 4.33
C ALA A 17 -1.56 2.04 4.26
N ALA A 18 -0.65 2.73 3.55
CA ALA A 18 -0.74 4.17 3.34
C ALA A 18 -2.05 4.56 2.64
N LEU A 19 -2.40 3.88 1.53
CA LEU A 19 -3.65 4.08 0.80
C LEU A 19 -4.88 3.95 1.72
N TYR A 20 -4.90 2.88 2.53
CA TYR A 20 -5.99 2.62 3.47
C TYR A 20 -6.15 3.76 4.48
N PHE A 21 -5.07 4.15 5.17
CA PHE A 21 -5.17 5.20 6.19
C PHE A 21 -5.47 6.58 5.58
N LEU A 22 -4.91 6.91 4.41
CA LEU A 22 -5.23 8.14 3.69
C LEU A 22 -6.69 8.16 3.21
N SER A 23 -7.22 7.04 2.72
CA SER A 23 -8.65 6.97 2.33
C SER A 23 -9.58 7.18 3.52
N LYS A 24 -9.15 6.79 4.73
CA LYS A 24 -9.91 6.97 5.97
C LYS A 24 -9.85 8.39 6.53
N SER A 25 -8.90 9.22 6.10
CA SER A 25 -8.83 10.62 6.54
C SER A 25 -9.83 11.54 5.79
N GLY A 26 -10.55 11.02 4.81
CA GLY A 26 -11.46 11.78 3.95
C GLY A 26 -10.78 12.38 2.71
N ALA A 27 -9.49 12.09 2.49
CA ALA A 27 -8.77 12.52 1.31
C ALA A 27 -9.18 11.73 0.05
N LYS A 28 -9.10 12.38 -1.11
CA LYS A 28 -9.15 11.71 -2.42
C LYS A 28 -7.79 11.09 -2.70
N VAL A 29 -7.72 9.77 -2.76
CA VAL A 29 -6.46 9.04 -2.90
C VAL A 29 -6.52 8.12 -4.11
N LEU A 30 -5.47 8.16 -4.93
CA LEU A 30 -5.26 7.24 -6.05
C LEU A 30 -4.17 6.22 -5.68
N GLY A 31 -4.47 4.94 -5.83
CA GLY A 31 -3.49 3.86 -5.72
C GLY A 31 -3.14 3.30 -7.09
N ILE A 32 -1.85 3.10 -7.35
CA ILE A 32 -1.35 2.49 -8.60
C ILE A 32 -0.31 1.44 -8.25
N ASP A 33 -0.45 0.24 -8.79
CA ASP A 33 0.60 -0.79 -8.77
C ASP A 33 0.88 -1.29 -10.19
N ARG A 34 2.07 -1.84 -10.40
CA ARG A 34 2.48 -2.46 -11.68
C ARG A 34 1.73 -3.78 -11.91
N PHE A 35 1.38 -4.49 -10.84
CA PHE A 35 0.68 -5.76 -10.86
C PHE A 35 -0.65 -5.64 -10.09
N ASP A 36 -1.34 -6.77 -9.90
CA ASP A 36 -2.55 -6.85 -9.06
C ASP A 36 -2.18 -7.42 -7.68
N PRO A 37 -2.13 -6.60 -6.61
CA PRO A 37 -1.80 -7.09 -5.27
C PRO A 37 -2.95 -7.92 -4.67
N PRO A 38 -2.66 -8.99 -3.91
CA PRO A 38 -1.31 -9.49 -3.59
C PRO A 38 -0.70 -10.31 -4.74
N HIS A 39 0.62 -10.17 -4.95
CA HIS A 39 1.36 -10.89 -6.00
C HIS A 39 2.76 -11.35 -5.54
N SER A 40 3.39 -12.24 -6.31
CA SER A 40 4.73 -12.79 -6.04
C SER A 40 5.89 -11.95 -6.61
N MET A 41 5.61 -10.92 -7.41
CA MET A 41 6.64 -10.06 -8.03
C MET A 41 7.19 -8.93 -7.13
N GLY A 42 6.97 -8.99 -5.80
CA GLY A 42 7.36 -7.95 -4.85
C GLY A 42 7.87 -8.54 -3.52
N SER A 43 8.04 -7.73 -2.48
CA SER A 43 8.63 -8.20 -1.20
C SER A 43 7.61 -8.60 -0.13
N SER A 44 6.32 -8.66 -0.47
CA SER A 44 5.23 -8.99 0.48
C SER A 44 4.74 -10.44 0.38
N HIS A 45 5.21 -11.21 -0.61
CA HIS A 45 4.86 -12.63 -0.76
C HIS A 45 5.52 -13.52 0.31
N GLY A 46 5.20 -14.80 0.36
CA GLY A 46 5.68 -15.68 1.43
C GLY A 46 4.82 -15.42 2.65
N GLU A 47 3.98 -16.40 2.97
CA GLU A 47 2.73 -16.28 3.72
C GLU A 47 2.82 -15.54 5.06
N THR A 48 3.99 -15.55 5.70
CA THR A 48 4.17 -15.02 7.05
C THR A 48 5.31 -13.99 7.12
N ARG A 49 5.22 -13.10 8.10
CA ARG A 49 6.27 -12.14 8.48
C ARG A 49 6.42 -12.12 10.00
N ILE A 50 7.66 -12.08 10.46
CA ILE A 50 7.98 -11.92 11.88
C ILE A 50 7.93 -10.43 12.24
N THR A 51 7.12 -10.09 13.23
CA THR A 51 7.20 -8.80 13.94
C THR A 51 7.89 -9.03 15.28
N ARG A 52 8.95 -8.28 15.57
CA ARG A 52 9.69 -8.34 16.85
C ARG A 52 9.70 -6.97 17.50
N LEU A 53 9.59 -6.96 18.82
CA LEU A 53 9.96 -5.83 19.66
C LEU A 53 11.35 -6.14 20.22
N ALA A 54 12.23 -5.14 20.24
CA ALA A 54 13.54 -5.25 20.88
C ALA A 54 13.67 -4.09 21.88
N VAL A 55 14.36 -4.37 22.99
CA VAL A 55 14.98 -3.38 23.86
C VAL A 55 16.47 -3.33 23.54
#